data_AF-A0A9E3VYS0-F1
#
_entry.id   AF-A0A9E3VYS0-F1
#
_cell.length_a   1.000
_cell.length_b   1.000
_cell.length_c   1.000
_cell.angle_alpha   90.00
_cell.angle_beta   90.00
_cell.angle_gamma   90.00
#
_symmetry.space_group_name_H-M   'P 1'
#
loop_
_entity.id
_entity.type
_entity.pdbx_description
1 polymer ?
#
loop_
_entity_poly.entity_id
_entity_poly.type
_entity_poly.pdbx_seq_one_letter_code
_entity_poly.pdbx_strand_id
1 'polypeptide(L)'
;MHLYNITVMLNRGAETRRLTSNSHGQTIAEVLRQLDGKHADIFAYMIMPDHIHLLFGRDEALDDVDTFAGRVKRRINKSFERKGLHKLDWLDGCASYPVSLDNLRRSRDYILANPVRGQLVKQAADWDFKGTPSGLPVGA
;
A
#
# COMPACT_ATOMS: atom_id res chain seq x y z
N MET A 1 20.05 -2.22 -1.63
CA MET A 1 18.58 -2.03 -1.66
C MET A 1 17.89 -3.34 -1.36
N HIS A 2 17.01 -3.32 -0.36
CA HIS A 2 16.15 -4.42 0.06
C HIS A 2 14.73 -4.15 -0.44
N LEU A 3 14.09 -5.17 -1.01
CA LEU A 3 12.78 -5.05 -1.66
C LEU A 3 11.71 -5.74 -0.83
N TYR A 4 10.54 -5.12 -0.75
CA TYR A 4 9.42 -5.61 0.05
C TYR A 4 8.11 -5.45 -0.72
N ASN A 5 7.27 -6.49 -0.66
CA ASN A 5 5.90 -6.45 -1.16
C ASN A 5 4.98 -6.91 -0.02
N ILE A 6 4.22 -5.99 0.55
CA ILE A 6 3.35 -6.28 1.69
C ILE A 6 1.89 -5.94 1.38
N THR A 7 0.99 -6.64 2.08
CA THR A 7 -0.43 -6.33 2.12
C THR A 7 -0.88 -6.11 3.56
N VAL A 8 -1.42 -4.92 3.84
CA VAL A 8 -2.08 -4.61 5.12
C VAL A 8 -3.59 -4.64 4.94
N MET A 9 -4.30 -5.28 5.87
CA MET A 9 -5.74 -5.59 5.74
C MET A 9 -6.53 -5.01 6.91
N LEU A 10 -7.80 -4.68 6.68
CA LEU A 10 -8.76 -4.43 7.74
C LEU A 10 -9.19 -5.74 8.42
N ASN A 11 -9.61 -5.67 9.67
CA ASN A 11 -10.25 -6.80 10.34
C ASN A 11 -11.59 -7.13 9.67
N ARG A 12 -11.90 -8.43 9.50
CA ARG A 12 -13.10 -8.91 8.78
C ARG A 12 -14.44 -8.43 9.37
N GLY A 13 -14.44 -7.89 10.60
CA GLY A 13 -15.61 -7.29 11.24
C GLY A 13 -15.76 -5.78 11.03
N ALA A 14 -14.71 -5.10 10.58
CA ALA A 14 -14.70 -3.66 10.35
C ALA A 14 -14.98 -3.34 8.88
N GLU A 15 -16.26 -3.45 8.54
CA GLU A 15 -16.91 -2.67 7.49
C GLU A 15 -16.39 -2.85 6.06
N THR A 16 -17.18 -3.63 5.32
CA THR A 16 -17.12 -3.81 3.88
C THR A 16 -16.87 -2.48 3.14
N ARG A 17 -15.72 -2.36 2.46
CA ARG A 17 -15.39 -1.34 1.44
C ARG A 17 -15.09 0.10 1.90
N ARG A 18 -14.51 0.31 3.08
CA ARG A 18 -14.22 1.68 3.59
C ARG A 18 -13.02 2.39 2.98
N LEU A 19 -11.99 1.67 2.57
CA LEU A 19 -10.70 2.31 2.22
C LEU A 19 -10.77 3.15 0.95
N THR A 20 -11.70 2.83 0.05
CA THR A 20 -11.86 3.46 -1.27
C THR A 20 -13.00 4.47 -1.31
N SER A 21 -13.54 4.89 -0.16
CA SER A 21 -14.37 6.10 -0.12
C SER A 21 -13.48 7.33 -0.37
N ASN A 22 -13.98 8.35 -1.08
CA ASN A 22 -13.13 9.46 -1.58
C ASN A 22 -12.22 10.06 -0.50
N SER A 23 -12.77 10.43 0.66
CA SER A 23 -11.98 11.03 1.76
C SER A 23 -10.95 10.06 2.37
N HIS A 24 -11.28 8.77 2.45
CA HIS A 24 -10.39 7.76 3.03
C HIS A 24 -9.26 7.44 2.05
N GLY A 25 -9.59 7.11 0.81
CA GLY A 25 -8.63 6.76 -0.23
C GLY A 25 -7.64 7.88 -0.50
N GLN A 26 -8.11 9.13 -0.59
CA GLN A 26 -7.24 10.30 -0.72
C GLN A 26 -6.30 10.44 0.48
N THR A 27 -6.82 10.32 1.70
CA THR A 27 -6.01 10.43 2.93
C THR A 27 -4.96 9.32 3.03
N ILE A 28 -5.31 8.09 2.65
CA ILE A 28 -4.36 6.97 2.60
C ILE A 28 -3.28 7.25 1.54
N ALA A 29 -3.67 7.62 0.32
CA ALA A 29 -2.73 7.90 -0.77
C ALA A 29 -1.76 9.03 -0.43
N GLU A 30 -2.23 10.09 0.24
CA GLU A 30 -1.37 11.15 0.79
C GLU A 30 -0.32 10.61 1.77
N VAL A 31 -0.72 9.76 2.71
CA VAL A 31 0.20 9.16 3.69
C VAL A 31 1.23 8.30 2.98
N LEU A 32 0.84 7.47 2.01
CA LEU A 32 1.75 6.61 1.26
C LEU A 32 2.75 7.44 0.44
N ARG A 33 2.30 8.52 -0.20
CA ARG A 33 3.18 9.48 -0.89
C ARG A 33 4.13 10.21 0.07
N GLN A 34 3.75 10.44 1.33
CA GLN A 34 4.63 11.04 2.33
C GLN A 34 5.70 10.06 2.86
N LEU A 35 5.49 8.74 2.72
CA LEU A 35 6.51 7.74 3.05
C LEU A 35 7.63 7.71 2.01
N ASP A 36 7.27 7.97 0.75
CA ASP A 36 8.16 7.97 -0.40
C ASP A 36 9.33 8.95 -0.21
N GLY A 37 10.54 8.49 -0.51
CA GLY A 37 11.79 9.27 -0.39
C GLY A 37 12.22 9.66 1.03
N LYS A 38 11.41 9.34 2.06
CA LYS A 38 11.71 9.64 3.47
C LYS A 38 11.91 8.40 4.34
N HIS A 39 11.14 7.36 4.06
CA HIS A 39 11.13 6.13 4.85
C HIS A 39 11.28 4.88 3.98
N ALA A 40 10.95 4.97 2.69
CA ALA A 40 11.10 3.93 1.69
C ALA A 40 10.93 4.55 0.29
N ASP A 41 11.42 3.88 -0.74
CA ASP A 41 11.11 4.18 -2.14
C ASP A 41 9.85 3.40 -2.54
N ILE A 42 8.74 4.07 -2.76
CA ILE A 42 7.45 3.43 -3.04
C ILE A 42 7.31 3.20 -4.55
N PHE A 43 7.59 1.98 -5.00
CA PHE A 43 7.49 1.60 -6.41
C PHE A 43 6.05 1.43 -6.89
N ALA A 44 5.17 0.96 -5.99
CA ALA A 44 3.73 0.99 -6.21
C ALA A 44 2.95 0.92 -4.90
N TYR A 45 1.79 1.55 -4.88
CA TYR A 45 0.73 1.23 -3.94
C TYR A 45 -0.60 0.99 -4.67
N MET A 46 -1.43 0.14 -4.08
CA MET A 46 -2.80 -0.11 -4.52
C MET A 46 -3.71 -0.18 -3.29
N ILE A 47 -4.67 0.71 -3.20
CA ILE A 47 -5.68 0.72 -2.14
C ILE A 47 -6.90 0.00 -2.71
N MET A 48 -7.15 -1.19 -2.18
CA MET A 48 -8.34 -1.98 -2.42
C MET A 48 -9.39 -1.65 -1.35
N PRO A 49 -10.67 -2.03 -1.52
CA PRO A 49 -11.73 -1.60 -0.60
C PRO A 49 -11.51 -1.99 0.88
N ASP A 50 -10.76 -3.06 1.16
CA ASP A 50 -10.52 -3.65 2.47
C ASP A 50 -9.03 -3.91 2.79
N HIS A 51 -8.12 -3.66 1.84
CA HIS A 51 -6.69 -3.85 2.04
C HIS A 51 -5.84 -2.91 1.18
N ILE A 52 -4.55 -2.80 1.49
CA ILE A 52 -3.59 -2.00 0.75
C ILE A 52 -2.40 -2.89 0.39
N HIS A 53 -2.04 -2.93 -0.89
CA HIS A 53 -0.75 -3.45 -1.34
C HIS A 53 0.28 -2.33 -1.38
N LEU A 54 1.49 -2.62 -0.92
CA LEU A 54 2.62 -1.71 -0.93
C LEU A 54 3.88 -2.44 -1.39
N LEU A 55 4.43 -1.99 -2.52
CA LEU A 55 5.70 -2.44 -3.07
C LEU A 55 6.73 -1.34 -2.91
N PHE A 56 7.80 -1.63 -2.17
CA PHE A 56 8.78 -0.61 -1.81
C PHE A 56 10.20 -1.14 -1.65
N GLY A 57 11.16 -0.23 -1.76
CA GLY A 57 12.58 -0.45 -1.51
C GLY A 57 13.06 0.32 -0.29
N ARG A 58 14.13 -0.19 0.34
CA ARG A 58 14.90 0.53 1.36
C ARG A 58 16.39 0.26 1.18
N ASP A 59 17.24 1.23 1.53
CA ASP A 59 18.69 1.02 1.53
C ASP A 59 19.12 0.06 2.64
N GLU A 60 18.54 0.23 3.83
CA GLU A 60 18.71 -0.65 4.98
C GLU A 60 17.60 -1.70 5.04
N ALA A 61 17.97 -2.92 5.45
CA ALA A 61 17.03 -3.98 5.69
C ALA A 61 16.04 -3.61 6.81
N LEU A 62 14.81 -4.11 6.69
CA LEU A 62 13.89 -4.18 7.82
C LEU A 62 14.37 -5.23 8.81
N ASP A 63 14.47 -4.87 10.08
CA ASP A 63 14.60 -5.84 11.17
C ASP A 63 13.37 -6.77 11.20
N ASP A 64 12.20 -6.17 11.01
CA ASP A 64 10.91 -6.85 11.00
C ASP A 64 9.91 -6.12 10.07
N VAL A 65 9.25 -6.91 9.22
CA VAL A 65 8.28 -6.42 8.24
C VAL A 65 7.00 -5.97 8.93
N ASP A 66 6.57 -6.66 9.99
CA ASP A 66 5.33 -6.33 10.71
C ASP A 66 5.46 -5.01 11.47
N THR A 67 6.63 -4.71 12.01
CA THR A 67 6.96 -3.42 12.62
C THR A 67 6.84 -2.28 11.61
N PHE A 68 7.32 -2.47 10.37
CA PHE A 68 7.14 -1.47 9.31
C PHE A 68 5.67 -1.32 8.93
N ALA A 69 4.95 -2.42 8.73
CA ALA A 69 3.52 -2.40 8.46
C ALA A 69 2.72 -1.67 9.55
N GLY A 70 3.03 -1.93 10.83
CA GLY A 70 2.44 -1.23 11.98
C GLY A 70 2.71 0.27 11.95
N ARG A 71 3.91 0.69 11.56
CA ARG A 71 4.27 2.11 11.37
C ARG A 71 3.45 2.77 10.26
N VAL A 72 3.14 2.06 9.17
CA VAL A 72 2.27 2.56 8.09
C VAL A 72 0.83 2.72 8.60
N LYS A 73 0.26 1.67 9.17
CA LYS A 73 -1.11 1.67 9.75
C LYS A 73 -1.31 2.79 10.77
N ARG A 74 -0.34 2.98 11.68
CA ARG A 74 -0.36 4.06 12.68
C ARG A 74 -0.35 5.45 12.04
N ARG A 75 0.46 5.66 11.00
CA ARG A 75 0.50 6.95 10.27
C ARG A 75 -0.83 7.25 9.58
N ILE A 76 -1.46 6.23 8.98
CA ILE A 76 -2.79 6.36 8.37
C ILE A 76 -3.81 6.76 9.45
N ASN A 77 -3.90 6.01 10.55
CA ASN A 77 -4.84 6.33 11.64
C ASN A 77 -4.60 7.70 12.28
N LYS A 78 -3.33 8.14 12.39
CA LYS A 78 -3.01 9.50 12.86
C LYS A 78 -3.47 10.57 11.87
N SER A 79 -3.40 10.30 10.56
CA SER A 79 -3.91 11.22 9.53
C SER A 79 -5.44 11.29 9.55
N PHE A 80 -6.11 10.14 9.74
CA PHE A 80 -7.55 10.07 9.88
C PHE A 80 -8.04 10.88 11.08
N GLU A 81 -7.42 10.68 12.25
CA GLU A 81 -7.71 11.45 13.47
C GLU A 81 -7.55 12.96 13.26
N ARG A 82 -6.47 13.42 12.62
CA ARG A 82 -6.26 14.84 12.31
C ARG A 82 -7.31 15.42 11.36
N LYS A 83 -7.91 14.59 10.50
CA LYS A 83 -8.94 14.98 9.54
C LYS A 83 -10.37 14.72 10.06
N GLY A 84 -10.53 14.33 11.33
CA GLY A 84 -11.84 14.02 11.92
C GLY A 84 -12.48 12.73 11.38
N LEU A 85 -11.70 11.84 10.76
CA LEU A 85 -12.16 10.53 10.29
C LEU A 85 -12.01 9.48 11.40
N HIS A 86 -12.94 8.52 11.43
CA HIS A 86 -12.86 7.38 12.35
C HIS A 86 -11.64 6.51 12.05
N LYS A 87 -10.90 6.11 13.09
CA LYS A 87 -9.75 5.21 12.94
C LYS A 87 -10.15 3.89 12.28
N LEU A 88 -9.26 3.38 11.45
CA LEU A 88 -9.41 2.08 10.83
C LEU A 88 -8.99 0.97 11.81
N ASP A 89 -9.75 -0.11 11.79
CA ASP A 89 -9.47 -1.33 12.54
C ASP A 89 -8.68 -2.30 11.65
N TRP A 90 -7.36 -2.33 11.89
CA TRP A 90 -6.42 -3.12 11.11
C TRP A 90 -6.29 -4.52 11.67
N LEU A 91 -6.20 -5.52 10.80
CA LEU A 91 -5.73 -6.86 11.18
C LEU A 91 -4.29 -6.78 11.69
N ASP A 92 -3.95 -7.58 12.69
CA ASP A 92 -2.57 -7.68 13.20
C ASP A 92 -1.61 -8.26 12.15
N GLY A 93 -0.35 -7.79 12.16
CA GLY A 93 0.68 -8.20 11.20
C GLY A 93 0.40 -7.78 9.75
N CYS A 94 1.09 -8.40 8.78
CA CYS A 94 0.81 -8.21 7.36
C CYS A 94 1.09 -9.48 6.56
N ALA A 95 0.54 -9.57 5.35
CA ALA A 95 1.03 -10.55 4.38
C ALA A 95 2.28 -9.98 3.70
N SER A 96 3.33 -10.77 3.55
CA SER A 96 4.55 -10.41 2.84
C SER A 96 4.82 -11.41 1.72
N TYR A 97 5.26 -10.91 0.57
CA TYR A 97 5.53 -11.71 -0.61
C TYR A 97 6.98 -11.52 -1.06
N PRO A 98 7.69 -12.61 -1.43
CA PRO A 98 9.05 -12.51 -1.93
C PRO A 98 9.14 -11.62 -3.17
N VAL A 99 10.07 -10.69 -3.15
CA VAL A 99 10.38 -9.81 -4.28
C VAL A 99 11.89 -9.70 -4.44
N SER A 100 12.33 -9.74 -5.68
CA SER A 100 13.72 -9.57 -6.12
C SER A 100 13.77 -8.53 -7.22
N LEU A 101 14.97 -8.10 -7.61
CA LEU A 101 15.13 -7.15 -8.71
C LEU A 101 14.51 -7.70 -10.01
N ASP A 102 14.77 -8.98 -10.32
CA ASP A 102 14.28 -9.67 -11.53
C ASP A 102 12.75 -9.75 -11.63
N ASN A 103 12.05 -9.78 -10.49
CA ASN A 103 10.60 -9.91 -10.45
C ASN A 103 9.89 -8.60 -10.05
N LEU A 104 10.63 -7.52 -9.82
CA LEU A 104 10.11 -6.28 -9.25
C LEU A 104 9.06 -5.64 -10.18
N ARG A 105 9.37 -5.53 -11.47
CA ARG A 105 8.43 -5.02 -12.47
C ARG A 105 7.17 -5.86 -12.57
N ARG A 106 7.32 -7.19 -12.61
CA ARG A 106 6.17 -8.12 -12.63
C ARG A 106 5.30 -7.95 -11.38
N SER A 107 5.92 -7.78 -10.21
CA SER A 107 5.21 -7.56 -8.95
C SER A 107 4.44 -6.25 -8.95
N ARG A 108 5.06 -5.17 -9.46
CA ARG A 108 4.42 -3.86 -9.63
C ARG A 108 3.21 -3.96 -10.56
N ASP A 109 3.37 -4.58 -11.72
CA ASP A 109 2.31 -4.68 -12.73
C ASP A 109 1.17 -5.56 -12.21
N TYR A 110 1.48 -6.63 -11.45
CA TYR A 110 0.48 -7.45 -10.76
C TYR A 110 -0.36 -6.63 -9.78
N ILE A 111 0.29 -5.84 -8.91
CA ILE A 111 -0.39 -4.98 -7.93
C ILE A 111 -1.30 -3.97 -8.63
N LEU A 112 -0.82 -3.34 -9.70
CA LEU A 112 -1.58 -2.34 -10.45
C LEU A 112 -2.77 -2.94 -11.22
N ALA A 113 -2.76 -4.24 -11.50
CA ALA A 113 -3.85 -4.96 -12.14
C ALA A 113 -4.93 -5.46 -11.16
N ASN A 114 -4.72 -5.36 -9.84
CA ASN A 114 -5.64 -5.91 -8.85
C ASN A 114 -7.08 -5.37 -8.91
N PRO A 115 -7.35 -4.09 -9.19
CA PRO A 115 -8.72 -3.61 -9.36
C PRO A 115 -9.48 -4.32 -10.48
N VAL A 116 -8.79 -4.66 -11.59
CA VAL A 116 -9.38 -5.42 -12.69
C VAL A 116 -9.59 -6.88 -12.31
N ARG A 117 -8.57 -7.50 -11.67
CA ARG A 117 -8.65 -8.89 -11.19
C ARG A 117 -9.77 -9.08 -10.16
N GLY A 118 -9.99 -8.07 -9.32
CA GLY A 118 -11.07 -8.00 -8.33
C GLY A 118 -12.42 -7.54 -8.90
N GLN A 119 -12.53 -7.37 -10.22
CA GLN A 119 -13.77 -6.96 -10.91
C GLN A 119 -14.35 -5.62 -10.43
N LEU A 120 -13.50 -4.72 -9.92
CA LEU A 120 -13.90 -3.39 -9.45
C LEU A 120 -14.00 -2.39 -10.62
N VAL A 121 -13.16 -2.57 -11.64
CA VAL A 121 -13.10 -1.76 -12.86
C VAL A 121 -12.76 -2.63 -14.08
N LYS A 122 -13.07 -2.14 -15.29
CA LYS A 122 -12.73 -2.85 -16.54
C LYS A 122 -11.29 -2.59 -16.97
N GLN A 123 -10.78 -1.39 -16.73
CA GLN A 123 -9.41 -1.02 -17.05
C GLN A 123 -8.69 -0.54 -15.79
N ALA A 124 -7.42 -0.88 -15.65
CA ALA A 124 -6.64 -0.46 -14.49
C ALA A 124 -6.51 1.06 -14.38
N ALA A 125 -6.62 1.79 -15.51
CA ALA A 125 -6.59 3.26 -15.55
C ALA A 125 -7.79 3.91 -14.84
N ASP A 126 -8.93 3.20 -14.74
CA ASP A 126 -10.17 3.71 -14.13
C ASP A 126 -10.15 3.66 -12.60
N TRP A 127 -9.04 3.22 -11.99
CA TRP A 127 -8.89 3.11 -10.55
C TRP A 127 -8.01 4.23 -10.00
N ASP A 128 -8.62 5.19 -9.32
CA ASP A 128 -7.94 6.38 -8.77
C ASP A 128 -7.07 6.08 -7.55
N PHE A 129 -7.33 4.98 -6.84
CA PHE A 129 -6.69 4.69 -5.55
C PHE A 129 -5.40 3.86 -5.70
N LYS A 130 -4.52 4.30 -6.60
CA LYS A 130 -3.22 3.68 -6.89
C LYS A 130 -2.14 4.73 -7.12
N GLY A 131 -0.88 4.31 -7.19
CA GLY A 131 0.21 5.19 -7.60
C GLY A 131 1.56 4.50 -7.65
N THR A 132 2.51 5.14 -8.34
CA THR A 132 3.92 4.72 -8.47
C THR A 132 4.83 5.93 -8.20
N PRO A 133 4.94 6.40 -6.94
CA PRO A 133 5.71 7.60 -6.60
C PRO A 133 7.19 7.55 -7.01
N SER A 134 7.85 6.43 -6.71
CA SER A 134 9.23 6.17 -7.12
C SER A 134 9.29 5.34 -8.40
N GLY A 135 10.24 5.71 -9.28
CA GLY A 135 10.60 4.89 -10.43
C GLY A 135 11.23 3.56 -10.00
N LEU A 136 11.15 2.56 -10.86
CA LEU A 136 11.90 1.32 -10.63
C LEU A 136 13.41 1.59 -10.73
N PRO A 137 14.23 0.92 -9.90
CA PRO A 137 15.68 1.00 -10.03
C PRO A 137 16.14 0.51 -11.41
N VAL A 138 17.33 0.94 -11.82
CA VAL A 138 17.96 0.43 -13.04
C VAL A 138 18.17 -1.08 -12.92
N GLY A 139 17.77 -1.83 -13.94
CA GLY A 139 17.89 -3.30 -13.98
C GLY A 139 16.66 -4.07 -13.49
N ALA A 140 15.58 -3.39 -13.09
CA ALA A 140 14.28 -4.01 -12.74
C ALA A 140 13.29 -4.13 -13.91
#